data_AF-A0A653YT49-F1
#
_entry.id   AF-A0A653YT49-F1
#
_cell.length_a   1.000
_cell.length_b   1.000
_cell.length_c   1.000
_cell.angle_alpha   90.00
_cell.angle_beta   90.00
_cell.angle_gamma   90.00
#
_symmetry.space_group_name_H-M   'P 1'
#
loop_
_entity.id
_entity.type
_entity.pdbx_description
1 polymer ?
#
loop_
_entity_poly.entity_id
_entity_poly.type
_entity_poly.pdbx_seq_one_letter_code
_entity_poly.pdbx_strand_id
1 'polypeptide(L)'
;MHYIKPLLSSISSLLLFYSLQAQENIKYIPASELQIIGKAKKSSPIYERIPNDEKIDLPSAVQKLAKNSAGIAFLFETDSRFIAAKWQLESARYAANMTPIGHSGLDLYCLKDGKWQFVNVGKPLKDSTNNEHILINNMDNSLKQFMLYLPLYNTTTSIAVGVSTHAHIAIPRSPKIDPNKRIVIYGSSIVQGASASRPGMAYPAILQRELGVDVINLGFSGSAKMEKEVGEYVASVPADCYVLDCIPNPSPQEIEERIIPFIKQVRIKNPSTPIILVETVSRENGNFDLVLGKRVKQQNDNAKKGYDKLVKDGVKKIYYISSDELIGTDHEATTDGVHLSDLGFKRIANTIQKAILKALK
;
A
#
# COMPACT_ATOMS: atom_id res chain seq x y z
N MET A 1 -3.98 -82.48 -39.74
CA MET A 1 -4.41 -82.60 -38.33
C MET A 1 -3.94 -81.34 -37.62
N HIS A 2 -4.88 -80.50 -37.13
CA HIS A 2 -4.82 -79.72 -35.88
C HIS A 2 -3.50 -79.01 -35.47
N TYR A 3 -3.40 -77.72 -35.12
CA TYR A 3 -4.31 -76.73 -34.53
C TYR A 3 -3.68 -75.33 -34.71
N ILE A 4 -4.52 -74.31 -34.89
CA ILE A 4 -4.22 -72.89 -34.66
C ILE A 4 -4.02 -72.64 -33.16
N LYS A 5 -3.02 -71.83 -32.76
CA LYS A 5 -3.00 -71.00 -31.52
C LYS A 5 -1.82 -70.00 -31.55
N PRO A 6 -1.86 -68.89 -30.78
CA PRO A 6 -1.72 -67.55 -31.34
C PRO A 6 -0.49 -66.77 -30.82
N LEU A 7 -0.19 -65.65 -31.50
CA LEU A 7 0.68 -64.57 -31.05
C LEU A 7 0.31 -64.12 -29.63
N LEU A 8 1.26 -64.22 -28.70
CA LEU A 8 1.25 -63.49 -27.43
C LEU A 8 2.25 -62.34 -27.53
N SER A 9 1.71 -61.14 -27.68
CA SER A 9 2.42 -59.88 -27.55
C SER A 9 2.88 -59.70 -26.10
N SER A 10 4.19 -59.63 -25.88
CA SER A 10 4.75 -59.12 -24.63
C SER A 10 4.45 -57.63 -24.51
N ILE A 11 3.46 -57.31 -23.69
CA ILE A 11 3.17 -55.95 -23.23
C ILE A 11 4.26 -55.57 -22.23
N SER A 12 5.11 -54.63 -22.62
CA SER A 12 6.06 -53.95 -21.74
C SER A 12 5.30 -53.21 -20.63
N SER A 13 5.50 -53.64 -19.39
CA SER A 13 5.01 -52.97 -18.19
C SER A 13 5.80 -51.67 -17.94
N LEU A 14 5.34 -50.58 -18.56
CA LEU A 14 5.74 -49.22 -18.20
C LEU A 14 5.02 -48.85 -16.89
N LEU A 15 5.69 -49.04 -15.75
CA LEU A 15 5.25 -48.54 -14.46
C LEU A 15 5.32 -47.00 -14.47
N LEU A 16 4.22 -46.35 -14.89
CA LEU A 16 3.98 -44.95 -14.60
C LEU A 16 3.79 -44.79 -13.09
N PHE A 17 4.81 -44.30 -12.41
CA PHE A 17 4.65 -43.67 -11.10
C PHE A 17 3.83 -42.39 -11.28
N TYR A 18 2.51 -42.51 -11.32
CA TYR A 18 1.64 -41.38 -10.99
C TYR A 18 1.85 -41.08 -9.51
N SER A 19 2.59 -40.02 -9.21
CA SER A 19 2.53 -39.40 -7.90
C SER A 19 1.11 -38.89 -7.70
N LEU A 20 0.29 -39.66 -6.96
CA LEU A 20 -0.94 -39.19 -6.34
C LEU A 20 -0.55 -38.13 -5.30
N GLN A 21 -0.29 -36.89 -5.72
CA GLN A 21 -0.51 -35.77 -4.82
C GLN A 21 -2.03 -35.65 -4.68
N ALA A 22 -2.58 -36.22 -3.62
CA ALA A 22 -3.91 -35.86 -3.17
C ALA A 22 -3.95 -34.32 -3.09
N GLN A 23 -4.91 -33.71 -3.79
CA GLN A 23 -5.13 -32.27 -3.69
C GLN A 23 -5.53 -32.00 -2.25
N GLU A 24 -4.61 -31.47 -1.44
CA GLU A 24 -4.89 -31.18 -0.03
C GLU A 24 -6.10 -30.24 0.05
N ASN A 25 -7.09 -30.61 0.86
CA ASN A 25 -8.27 -29.78 1.05
C ASN A 25 -7.88 -28.40 1.60
N ILE A 26 -8.57 -27.36 1.14
CA ILE A 26 -8.32 -25.97 1.55
C ILE A 26 -9.28 -25.60 2.69
N LYS A 27 -8.73 -25.12 3.82
CA LYS A 27 -9.50 -24.36 4.81
C LYS A 27 -9.27 -22.86 4.60
N TYR A 28 -10.34 -22.08 4.66
CA TYR A 28 -10.29 -20.62 4.54
C TYR A 28 -10.50 -19.97 5.90
N ILE A 29 -9.61 -19.05 6.26
CA ILE A 29 -9.69 -18.27 7.51
C ILE A 29 -9.91 -16.80 7.16
N PRO A 30 -10.94 -16.15 7.73
CA PRO A 30 -11.14 -14.71 7.59
C PRO A 30 -9.88 -13.93 7.97
N ALA A 31 -9.44 -12.98 7.14
CA ALA A 31 -8.24 -12.22 7.44
C ALA A 31 -8.37 -11.34 8.70
N SER A 32 -9.60 -11.10 9.18
CA SER A 32 -9.90 -10.48 10.48
C SER A 32 -9.31 -11.22 11.68
N GLU A 33 -9.02 -12.52 11.54
CA GLU A 33 -8.37 -13.33 12.58
C GLU A 33 -6.83 -13.24 12.54
N LEU A 34 -6.28 -12.55 11.54
CA LEU A 34 -4.84 -12.34 11.35
C LEU A 34 -4.44 -10.93 11.82
N GLN A 35 -3.13 -10.68 11.88
CA GLN A 35 -2.63 -9.40 12.36
C GLN A 35 -2.76 -8.34 11.26
N ILE A 36 -3.66 -7.38 11.45
CA ILE A 36 -3.78 -6.22 10.57
C ILE A 36 -2.66 -5.19 10.82
N ILE A 37 -2.15 -4.61 9.74
CA ILE A 37 -1.22 -3.48 9.71
C ILE A 37 -1.65 -2.47 8.64
N GLY A 38 -1.07 -1.28 8.65
CA GLY A 38 -1.34 -0.18 7.72
C GLY A 38 -2.64 0.58 7.99
N LYS A 39 -3.31 0.32 9.13
CA LYS A 39 -4.62 0.89 9.45
C LYS A 39 -4.51 1.96 10.54
N ALA A 40 -4.99 3.17 10.27
CA ALA A 40 -4.85 4.33 11.15
C ALA A 40 -5.40 4.11 12.58
N LYS A 41 -6.66 3.68 12.68
CA LYS A 41 -7.37 3.40 13.93
C LYS A 41 -8.10 2.06 13.81
N LYS A 42 -8.35 1.39 14.94
CA LYS A 42 -9.28 0.24 14.97
C LYS A 42 -10.67 0.74 14.61
N SER A 43 -11.34 0.06 13.69
CA SER A 43 -12.69 0.42 13.23
C SER A 43 -13.44 -0.76 12.61
N SER A 44 -14.75 -0.59 12.48
CA SER A 44 -15.61 -1.42 11.63
C SER A 44 -16.26 -0.52 10.57
N PRO A 45 -16.19 -0.85 9.27
CA PRO A 45 -15.58 -2.05 8.68
C PRO A 45 -14.04 -2.10 8.79
N ILE A 46 -13.48 -3.31 8.90
CA ILE A 46 -12.05 -3.49 9.19
C ILE A 46 -11.13 -3.25 7.98
N TYR A 47 -11.66 -3.23 6.75
CA TYR A 47 -10.88 -3.08 5.53
C TYR A 47 -10.86 -1.65 4.97
N GLU A 48 -11.66 -0.74 5.55
CA GLU A 48 -11.65 0.68 5.20
C GLU A 48 -10.54 1.40 5.97
N ARG A 49 -9.90 2.41 5.36
CA ARG A 49 -8.88 3.22 6.04
C ARG A 49 -9.50 4.14 7.09
N ILE A 50 -10.62 4.78 6.74
CA ILE A 50 -11.46 5.55 7.65
C ILE A 50 -12.90 5.09 7.45
N PRO A 51 -13.55 4.56 8.50
CA PRO A 51 -14.95 4.13 8.43
C PRO A 51 -15.92 5.32 8.39
N ASN A 52 -17.16 5.06 8.00
CA ASN A 52 -18.22 6.08 7.99
C ASN A 52 -18.68 6.54 9.39
N ASP A 53 -18.34 5.82 10.46
CA ASP A 53 -18.68 6.18 11.85
C ASP A 53 -17.64 7.09 12.52
N GLU A 54 -16.64 7.57 11.76
CA GLU A 54 -15.73 8.62 12.21
C GLU A 54 -16.53 9.90 12.51
N LYS A 55 -16.28 10.49 13.68
CA LYS A 55 -17.05 11.64 14.20
C LYS A 55 -16.64 12.96 13.54
N ILE A 56 -15.47 12.97 12.91
CA ILE A 56 -14.96 14.12 12.17
C ILE A 56 -15.67 14.18 10.82
N ASP A 57 -16.31 15.31 10.53
CA ASP A 57 -17.03 15.55 9.27
C ASP A 57 -16.05 15.78 8.12
N LEU A 58 -15.51 14.69 7.58
CA LEU A 58 -14.55 14.75 6.48
C LEU A 58 -15.24 15.18 5.18
N PRO A 59 -14.55 15.88 4.25
CA PRO A 59 -15.10 16.18 2.93
C PRO A 59 -15.60 14.91 2.23
N SER A 60 -16.74 14.99 1.55
CA SER A 60 -17.39 13.82 0.93
C SER A 60 -16.49 13.03 -0.04
N ALA A 61 -15.62 13.73 -0.78
CA ALA A 61 -14.62 13.10 -1.64
C ALA A 61 -13.59 12.27 -0.84
N VAL A 62 -13.15 12.79 0.31
CA VAL A 62 -12.25 12.08 1.24
C VAL A 62 -12.96 10.87 1.84
N GLN A 63 -14.20 11.02 2.33
CA GLN A 63 -14.99 9.90 2.88
C GLN A 63 -15.12 8.75 1.87
N LYS A 64 -15.48 9.06 0.61
CA LYS A 64 -15.60 8.06 -0.46
C LYS A 64 -14.27 7.33 -0.72
N LEU A 65 -13.15 8.05 -0.74
CA LEU A 65 -11.82 7.47 -0.98
C LEU A 65 -11.28 6.73 0.24
N ALA A 66 -11.73 7.08 1.45
CA ALA A 66 -11.29 6.45 2.69
C ALA A 66 -11.77 5.01 2.84
N LYS A 67 -12.82 4.62 2.10
CA LYS A 67 -13.27 3.23 2.01
C LYS A 67 -12.27 2.31 1.30
N ASN A 68 -11.42 2.86 0.42
CA ASN A 68 -10.39 2.07 -0.27
C ASN A 68 -9.35 1.54 0.72
N SER A 69 -8.89 0.33 0.50
CA SER A 69 -8.00 -0.42 1.41
C SER A 69 -6.49 -0.13 1.24
N ALA A 70 -6.12 1.01 0.65
CA ALA A 70 -4.74 1.32 0.30
C ALA A 70 -3.78 1.21 1.50
N GLY A 71 -2.69 0.45 1.34
CA GLY A 71 -1.68 0.28 2.37
C GLY A 71 -2.04 -0.68 3.51
N ILE A 72 -3.29 -1.12 3.62
CA ILE A 72 -3.69 -2.14 4.60
C ILE A 72 -3.13 -3.50 4.17
N ALA A 73 -2.61 -4.26 5.13
CA ALA A 73 -2.14 -5.63 4.91
C ALA A 73 -2.41 -6.53 6.12
N PHE A 74 -2.32 -7.85 5.88
CA PHE A 74 -2.42 -8.86 6.93
C PHE A 74 -1.12 -9.65 7.05
N LEU A 75 -0.62 -9.77 8.28
CA LEU A 75 0.52 -10.60 8.66
C LEU A 75 0.03 -11.91 9.26
N PHE A 76 0.63 -13.00 8.81
CA PHE A 76 0.36 -14.35 9.32
C PHE A 76 1.58 -15.23 9.14
N GLU A 77 1.67 -16.30 9.93
CA GLU A 77 2.63 -17.37 9.70
C GLU A 77 1.91 -18.67 9.39
N THR A 78 2.47 -19.48 8.49
CA THR A 78 1.92 -20.80 8.16
C THR A 78 3.02 -21.75 7.70
N ASP A 79 2.83 -23.05 7.96
CA ASP A 79 3.64 -24.15 7.43
C ASP A 79 3.00 -24.80 6.20
N SER A 80 1.93 -24.19 5.66
CA SER A 80 1.26 -24.71 4.48
C SER A 80 2.14 -24.65 3.25
N ARG A 81 2.00 -25.66 2.38
CA ARG A 81 2.72 -25.76 1.11
C ARG A 81 2.11 -24.89 0.01
N PHE A 82 0.95 -24.29 0.25
CA PHE A 82 0.28 -23.38 -0.66
C PHE A 82 -0.43 -22.27 0.11
N ILE A 83 -0.70 -21.17 -0.58
CA ILE A 83 -1.57 -20.11 -0.09
C ILE A 83 -2.57 -19.76 -1.19
N ALA A 84 -3.85 -19.80 -0.85
CA ALA A 84 -4.94 -19.25 -1.65
C ALA A 84 -5.51 -18.00 -0.99
N ALA A 85 -6.23 -17.19 -1.75
CA ALA A 85 -7.01 -16.09 -1.21
C ALA A 85 -8.38 -16.03 -1.89
N LYS A 86 -9.41 -15.77 -1.09
CA LYS A 86 -10.72 -15.32 -1.54
C LYS A 86 -10.90 -13.88 -1.11
N TRP A 87 -11.31 -13.00 -2.00
CA TRP A 87 -11.62 -11.62 -1.62
C TRP A 87 -12.79 -11.07 -2.42
N GLN A 88 -13.57 -10.23 -1.75
CA GLN A 88 -14.72 -9.56 -2.33
C GLN A 88 -14.49 -8.05 -2.35
N LEU A 89 -14.90 -7.43 -3.45
CA LEU A 89 -14.80 -6.00 -3.70
C LEU A 89 -16.19 -5.37 -3.70
N GLU A 90 -16.28 -4.09 -3.33
CA GLU A 90 -17.54 -3.35 -3.41
C GLU A 90 -17.99 -3.15 -4.86
N SER A 91 -17.06 -3.04 -5.80
CA SER A 91 -17.38 -2.77 -7.20
C SER A 91 -16.41 -3.40 -8.17
N ALA A 92 -16.92 -3.87 -9.31
CA ALA A 92 -16.11 -4.26 -10.46
C ALA A 92 -15.82 -2.99 -11.27
N ARG A 93 -14.66 -2.36 -11.04
CA ARG A 93 -14.27 -1.09 -11.67
C ARG A 93 -12.94 -1.20 -12.39
N TYR A 94 -12.84 -0.44 -13.48
CA TYR A 94 -11.64 -0.27 -14.27
C TYR A 94 -11.10 1.16 -14.10
N ALA A 95 -9.79 1.31 -14.02
CA ALA A 95 -9.09 2.58 -14.04
C ALA A 95 -8.04 2.56 -15.16
N ALA A 96 -8.15 3.48 -16.12
CA ALA A 96 -7.33 3.44 -17.34
C ALA A 96 -5.83 3.67 -17.09
N ASN A 97 -5.50 4.39 -16.02
CA ASN A 97 -4.13 4.73 -15.67
C ASN A 97 -3.57 3.82 -14.57
N MET A 98 -4.22 2.72 -14.20
CA MET A 98 -3.71 1.72 -13.24
C MET A 98 -3.86 0.30 -13.77
N THR A 99 -2.99 -0.60 -13.35
CA THR A 99 -3.21 -2.03 -13.63
C THR A 99 -4.43 -2.52 -12.83
N PRO A 100 -5.18 -3.52 -13.34
CA PRO A 100 -6.22 -4.18 -12.54
C PRO A 100 -5.69 -4.72 -11.20
N ILE A 101 -4.43 -5.18 -11.18
CA ILE A 101 -3.77 -5.69 -9.98
C ILE A 101 -3.57 -4.59 -8.94
N GLY A 102 -3.00 -3.43 -9.31
CA GLY A 102 -2.84 -2.29 -8.41
C GLY A 102 -4.19 -1.77 -7.89
N HIS A 103 -5.17 -1.68 -8.78
CA HIS A 103 -6.49 -1.15 -8.46
C HIS A 103 -7.33 -2.08 -7.57
N SER A 104 -7.32 -3.40 -7.81
CA SER A 104 -8.31 -4.36 -7.26
C SER A 104 -7.75 -5.74 -6.90
N GLY A 105 -6.44 -5.95 -7.09
CA GLY A 105 -5.76 -7.19 -6.74
C GLY A 105 -5.14 -7.20 -5.35
N LEU A 106 -4.49 -8.32 -5.06
CA LEU A 106 -3.72 -8.53 -3.83
C LEU A 106 -2.22 -8.66 -4.15
N ASP A 107 -1.37 -8.49 -3.15
CA ASP A 107 0.09 -8.63 -3.30
C ASP A 107 0.68 -9.39 -2.11
N LEU A 108 1.23 -10.58 -2.38
CA LEU A 108 1.75 -11.48 -1.35
C LEU A 108 3.28 -11.38 -1.26
N TYR A 109 3.76 -11.19 -0.04
CA TYR A 109 5.17 -11.24 0.33
C TYR A 109 5.42 -12.36 1.32
N CYS A 110 6.62 -12.94 1.27
CA CYS A 110 7.13 -13.91 2.24
C CYS A 110 8.41 -13.35 2.85
N LEU A 111 8.56 -13.49 4.16
CA LEU A 111 9.82 -13.19 4.84
C LEU A 111 10.83 -14.30 4.54
N LYS A 112 11.97 -13.94 3.96
CA LYS A 112 13.08 -14.86 3.69
C LYS A 112 14.40 -14.13 3.93
N ASP A 113 15.29 -14.75 4.70
CA ASP A 113 16.61 -14.19 5.05
C ASP A 113 16.53 -12.78 5.65
N GLY A 114 15.53 -12.57 6.53
CA GLY A 114 15.28 -11.29 7.19
C GLY A 114 14.69 -10.19 6.30
N LYS A 115 14.36 -10.49 5.04
CA LYS A 115 13.81 -9.51 4.08
C LYS A 115 12.45 -9.97 3.56
N TRP A 116 11.53 -9.03 3.41
CA TRP A 116 10.26 -9.29 2.73
C TRP A 116 10.50 -9.39 1.23
N GLN A 117 10.26 -10.58 0.67
CA GLN A 117 10.42 -10.87 -0.75
C GLN A 117 9.06 -11.03 -1.42
N PHE A 118 8.91 -10.48 -2.62
CA PHE A 118 7.71 -10.65 -3.42
C PHE A 118 7.50 -12.13 -3.77
N VAL A 119 6.26 -12.61 -3.66
CA VAL A 119 5.88 -13.98 -4.02
C VAL A 119 5.03 -13.96 -5.28
N ASN A 120 3.84 -13.39 -5.20
CA ASN A 120 2.89 -13.36 -6.31
C ASN A 120 1.76 -12.35 -6.03
N VAL A 121 0.89 -12.17 -7.01
CA VAL A 121 -0.28 -11.30 -6.94
C VAL A 121 -1.58 -12.10 -6.96
N GLY A 122 -2.60 -11.59 -6.27
CA GLY A 122 -3.98 -12.01 -6.46
C GLY A 122 -4.57 -11.22 -7.64
N LYS A 123 -4.77 -11.88 -8.77
CA LYS A 123 -5.29 -11.25 -9.99
C LYS A 123 -6.82 -11.12 -9.88
N PRO A 124 -7.39 -9.90 -9.92
CA PRO A 124 -8.83 -9.77 -9.93
C PRO A 124 -9.40 -10.29 -11.25
N LEU A 125 -10.57 -10.93 -11.16
CA LEU A 125 -11.31 -11.39 -12.32
C LEU A 125 -11.97 -10.19 -13.02
N LYS A 126 -11.98 -10.24 -14.35
CA LYS A 126 -12.66 -9.23 -15.16
C LYS A 126 -14.14 -9.20 -14.81
N ASP A 127 -14.70 -8.00 -14.65
CA ASP A 127 -16.13 -7.75 -14.42
C ASP A 127 -16.72 -8.49 -13.19
N SER A 128 -15.88 -8.85 -12.21
CA SER A 128 -16.30 -9.56 -10.99
C SER A 128 -15.94 -8.78 -9.73
N THR A 129 -16.81 -8.89 -8.73
CA THR A 129 -16.51 -8.48 -7.35
C THR A 129 -16.01 -9.63 -6.50
N ASN A 130 -16.24 -10.89 -6.90
CA ASN A 130 -15.83 -12.08 -6.16
C ASN A 130 -14.60 -12.70 -6.84
N ASN A 131 -13.53 -12.88 -6.06
CA ASN A 131 -12.26 -13.36 -6.59
C ASN A 131 -11.73 -14.50 -5.73
N GLU A 132 -11.11 -15.48 -6.39
CA GLU A 132 -10.39 -16.59 -5.75
C GLU A 132 -9.13 -16.89 -6.56
N HIS A 133 -7.99 -17.05 -5.88
CA HIS A 133 -6.73 -17.35 -6.57
C HIS A 133 -5.79 -18.13 -5.65
N ILE A 134 -5.14 -19.18 -6.18
CA ILE A 134 -3.98 -19.80 -5.53
C ILE A 134 -2.77 -18.91 -5.79
N LEU A 135 -2.31 -18.19 -4.77
CA LEU A 135 -1.23 -17.22 -4.86
C LEU A 135 0.12 -17.92 -5.02
N ILE A 136 0.33 -19.04 -4.33
CA ILE A 136 1.54 -19.84 -4.43
C ILE A 136 1.22 -21.29 -4.08
N ASN A 137 1.96 -22.23 -4.66
CA ASN A 137 1.86 -23.66 -4.40
C ASN A 137 3.27 -24.29 -4.37
N ASN A 138 3.36 -25.56 -3.95
CA ASN A 138 4.58 -26.35 -3.93
C ASN A 138 5.71 -25.78 -3.06
N MET A 139 5.38 -25.07 -1.99
CA MET A 139 6.35 -24.69 -0.95
C MET A 139 6.75 -25.92 -0.11
N ASP A 140 7.87 -25.83 0.59
CA ASP A 140 8.18 -26.73 1.70
C ASP A 140 7.23 -26.48 2.90
N ASN A 141 7.32 -27.33 3.93
CA ASN A 141 6.48 -27.25 5.13
C ASN A 141 7.15 -26.56 6.33
N SER A 142 8.21 -25.79 6.11
CA SER A 142 8.76 -24.95 7.18
C SER A 142 7.86 -23.75 7.41
N LEU A 143 7.73 -23.35 8.68
CA LEU A 143 6.94 -22.20 9.09
C LEU A 143 7.52 -20.91 8.47
N LYS A 144 6.68 -20.16 7.73
CA LYS A 144 7.05 -18.89 7.08
C LYS A 144 6.10 -17.78 7.48
N GLN A 145 6.62 -16.56 7.60
CA GLN A 145 5.79 -15.36 7.75
C GLN A 145 5.44 -14.77 6.38
N PHE A 146 4.18 -14.41 6.22
CA PHE A 146 3.62 -13.80 5.02
C PHE A 146 2.99 -12.45 5.34
N MET A 147 2.93 -11.61 4.31
CA MET A 147 2.24 -10.33 4.33
C MET A 147 1.40 -10.20 3.06
N LEU A 148 0.11 -9.98 3.21
CA LEU A 148 -0.84 -9.86 2.10
C LEU A 148 -1.41 -8.44 2.05
N TYR A 149 -0.98 -7.63 1.08
CA TYR A 149 -1.50 -6.28 0.86
C TYR A 149 -2.85 -6.30 0.13
N LEU A 150 -3.71 -5.36 0.52
CA LEU A 150 -5.04 -5.16 -0.05
C LEU A 150 -5.04 -4.16 -1.24
N PRO A 151 -6.11 -4.12 -2.05
CA PRO A 151 -6.25 -3.19 -3.17
C PRO A 151 -6.03 -1.71 -2.81
N LEU A 152 -5.45 -0.94 -3.74
CA LEU A 152 -5.14 0.48 -3.55
C LEU A 152 -6.33 1.42 -3.82
N TYR A 153 -7.19 1.07 -4.77
CA TYR A 153 -8.21 1.98 -5.31
C TYR A 153 -9.63 1.39 -5.32
N ASN A 154 -9.85 0.31 -4.56
CA ASN A 154 -11.16 -0.31 -4.39
C ASN A 154 -11.40 -0.65 -2.91
N THR A 155 -12.67 -0.74 -2.54
CA THR A 155 -13.11 -1.13 -1.21
C THR A 155 -13.14 -2.65 -1.14
N THR A 156 -12.36 -3.24 -0.25
CA THR A 156 -12.45 -4.67 0.08
C THR A 156 -13.57 -4.88 1.09
N THR A 157 -14.52 -5.77 0.81
CA THR A 157 -15.65 -6.06 1.72
C THR A 157 -15.46 -7.35 2.49
N SER A 158 -14.73 -8.31 1.94
CA SER A 158 -14.29 -9.52 2.65
C SER A 158 -12.98 -10.06 2.09
N ILE A 159 -12.20 -10.74 2.93
CA ILE A 159 -11.02 -11.49 2.52
C ILE A 159 -10.78 -12.68 3.43
N ALA A 160 -10.39 -13.81 2.85
CA ALA A 160 -10.01 -15.02 3.56
C ALA A 160 -8.74 -15.62 2.95
N VAL A 161 -7.85 -16.10 3.81
CA VAL A 161 -6.62 -16.80 3.43
C VAL A 161 -6.87 -18.29 3.46
N GLY A 162 -6.60 -18.97 2.35
CA GLY A 162 -6.73 -20.41 2.19
C GLY A 162 -5.40 -21.11 2.40
N VAL A 163 -5.39 -22.13 3.26
CA VAL A 163 -4.24 -23.01 3.51
C VAL A 163 -4.71 -24.47 3.57
N SER A 164 -3.78 -25.41 3.59
CA SER A 164 -4.09 -26.83 3.82
C SER A 164 -4.89 -27.02 5.11
N THR A 165 -5.89 -27.92 5.11
CA THR A 165 -6.68 -28.25 6.31
C THR A 165 -5.82 -28.63 7.52
N HIS A 166 -4.68 -29.28 7.26
CA HIS A 166 -3.75 -29.75 8.30
C HIS A 166 -2.65 -28.75 8.64
N ALA A 167 -2.48 -27.68 7.87
CA ALA A 167 -1.46 -26.68 8.15
C ALA A 167 -1.79 -25.81 9.37
N HIS A 168 -0.76 -25.41 10.09
CA HIS A 168 -0.81 -24.34 11.06
C HIS A 168 -0.94 -22.99 10.36
N ILE A 169 -1.72 -22.08 10.94
CA ILE A 169 -1.77 -20.67 10.56
C ILE A 169 -2.16 -19.83 11.77
N ALA A 170 -1.41 -18.76 12.01
CA ALA A 170 -1.63 -17.88 13.16
C ALA A 170 -1.05 -16.48 12.92
N ILE A 171 -1.32 -15.58 13.87
CA ILE A 171 -0.58 -14.32 14.01
C ILE A 171 0.90 -14.65 14.28
N PRO A 172 1.88 -14.01 13.60
CA PRO A 172 3.28 -14.32 13.83
C PRO A 172 3.70 -14.02 15.27
N ARG A 173 4.42 -14.95 15.91
CA ARG A 173 4.94 -14.76 17.28
C ARG A 173 5.96 -13.63 17.39
N SER A 174 6.69 -13.37 16.30
CA SER A 174 7.71 -12.33 16.22
C SER A 174 7.64 -11.65 14.85
N PRO A 175 6.65 -10.77 14.64
CA PRO A 175 6.43 -10.14 13.34
C PRO A 175 7.62 -9.27 12.96
N LYS A 176 8.04 -9.33 11.69
CA LYS A 176 9.10 -8.43 11.15
C LYS A 176 8.62 -7.04 10.74
N ILE A 177 7.38 -6.71 11.07
CA ILE A 177 6.85 -5.36 11.07
C ILE A 177 6.43 -5.08 12.53
N ASP A 178 6.99 -4.07 13.15
CA ASP A 178 6.62 -3.65 14.50
C ASP A 178 5.34 -2.78 14.43
N PRO A 179 4.17 -3.28 14.89
CA PRO A 179 2.92 -2.54 14.81
C PRO A 179 2.86 -1.34 15.79
N ASN A 180 3.81 -1.26 16.73
CA ASN A 180 3.85 -0.18 17.73
C ASN A 180 4.64 1.03 17.24
N LYS A 181 5.47 0.88 16.20
CA LYS A 181 6.17 1.98 15.55
C LYS A 181 5.39 2.40 14.32
N ARG A 182 4.99 3.67 14.25
CA ARG A 182 3.98 4.14 13.31
C ARG A 182 4.44 5.35 12.53
N ILE A 183 4.37 5.28 11.22
CA ILE A 183 4.62 6.42 10.32
C ILE A 183 3.32 6.73 9.60
N VAL A 184 2.81 7.96 9.76
CA VAL A 184 1.59 8.40 9.08
C VAL A 184 1.98 9.23 7.86
N ILE A 185 1.49 8.81 6.69
CA ILE A 185 1.72 9.51 5.44
C ILE A 185 0.39 10.02 4.92
N TYR A 186 0.22 11.35 4.88
CA TYR A 186 -0.96 12.01 4.33
C TYR A 186 -0.62 12.66 3.00
N GLY A 187 -1.44 12.42 1.98
CA GLY A 187 -1.17 13.04 0.68
C GLY A 187 -2.08 12.64 -0.46
N SER A 188 -1.60 12.89 -1.67
CA SER A 188 -2.39 12.83 -2.91
C SER A 188 -2.68 11.41 -3.45
N SER A 189 -3.04 11.31 -4.73
CA SER A 189 -3.13 10.06 -5.48
C SER A 189 -1.81 9.28 -5.51
N ILE A 190 -0.67 9.97 -5.49
CA ILE A 190 0.66 9.33 -5.44
C ILE A 190 0.80 8.54 -4.13
N VAL A 191 0.44 9.13 -2.98
CA VAL A 191 0.44 8.44 -1.69
C VAL A 191 -0.52 7.25 -1.70
N GLN A 192 -1.73 7.43 -2.25
CA GLN A 192 -2.70 6.35 -2.34
C GLN A 192 -2.19 5.18 -3.21
N GLY A 193 -1.31 5.47 -4.18
CA GLY A 193 -0.58 4.49 -4.95
C GLY A 193 -0.87 4.49 -6.45
N ALA A 194 -1.39 5.59 -7.02
CA ALA A 194 -1.45 5.73 -8.48
C ALA A 194 -0.05 6.10 -9.03
N SER A 195 0.58 5.33 -9.92
CA SER A 195 0.13 4.10 -10.59
C SER A 195 1.05 2.91 -10.32
N ALA A 196 1.04 2.43 -9.08
CA ALA A 196 1.81 1.27 -8.68
C ALA A 196 1.30 0.04 -9.42
N SER A 197 2.21 -0.78 -9.94
CA SER A 197 1.83 -1.95 -10.74
C SER A 197 1.05 -3.00 -9.95
N ARG A 198 1.24 -3.02 -8.63
CA ARG A 198 0.58 -3.90 -7.65
C ARG A 198 0.59 -3.25 -6.25
N PRO A 199 -0.30 -3.63 -5.32
CA PRO A 199 -0.45 -2.95 -4.03
C PRO A 199 0.82 -2.71 -3.22
N GLY A 200 1.71 -3.71 -3.14
CA GLY A 200 2.95 -3.61 -2.39
C GLY A 200 3.99 -2.68 -3.02
N MET A 201 3.75 -2.13 -4.22
CA MET A 201 4.63 -1.12 -4.85
C MET A 201 4.27 0.33 -4.53
N ALA A 202 3.12 0.60 -3.89
CA ALA A 202 2.87 1.93 -3.35
C ALA A 202 3.99 2.30 -2.35
N TYR A 203 4.54 3.51 -2.43
CA TYR A 203 5.71 3.86 -1.62
C TYR A 203 5.51 3.72 -0.10
N PRO A 204 4.32 3.93 0.50
CA PRO A 204 4.11 3.63 1.91
C PRO A 204 4.34 2.15 2.23
N ALA A 205 3.95 1.24 1.35
CA ALA A 205 4.19 -0.20 1.49
C ALA A 205 5.67 -0.56 1.32
N ILE A 206 6.40 0.13 0.43
CA ILE A 206 7.86 -0.02 0.30
C ILE A 206 8.53 0.39 1.61
N LEU A 207 8.21 1.57 2.13
CA LEU A 207 8.73 2.09 3.40
C LEU A 207 8.46 1.13 4.57
N GLN A 208 7.26 0.57 4.66
CA GLN A 208 6.90 -0.42 5.68
C GLN A 208 7.85 -1.61 5.70
N ARG A 209 8.14 -2.20 4.52
CA ARG A 209 9.05 -3.35 4.41
C ARG A 209 10.49 -3.00 4.74
N GLU A 210 10.93 -1.80 4.35
CA GLU A 210 12.33 -1.40 4.49
C GLU A 210 12.67 -0.87 5.87
N LEU A 211 11.70 -0.28 6.57
CA LEU A 211 11.85 0.21 7.94
C LEU A 211 11.43 -0.82 8.99
N GLY A 212 10.61 -1.82 8.62
CA GLY A 212 10.12 -2.83 9.54
C GLY A 212 9.12 -2.28 10.57
N VAL A 213 8.31 -1.28 10.19
CA VAL A 213 7.37 -0.56 11.07
C VAL A 213 6.01 -0.39 10.38
N ASP A 214 4.95 -0.11 11.14
CA ASP A 214 3.61 0.16 10.62
C ASP A 214 3.57 1.49 9.85
N VAL A 215 3.25 1.46 8.55
CA VAL A 215 3.13 2.68 7.73
C VAL A 215 1.69 2.88 7.29
N ILE A 216 1.07 3.94 7.76
CA ILE A 216 -0.33 4.27 7.49
C ILE A 216 -0.41 5.14 6.23
N ASN A 217 -1.12 4.64 5.22
CA ASN A 217 -1.36 5.33 3.97
C ASN A 217 -2.68 6.12 4.01
N LEU A 218 -2.61 7.42 4.29
CA LEU A 218 -3.72 8.37 4.19
C LEU A 218 -3.65 9.16 2.88
N GLY A 219 -3.47 8.46 1.76
CA GLY A 219 -3.55 9.04 0.42
C GLY A 219 -4.98 9.21 -0.10
N PHE A 220 -5.35 10.41 -0.55
CA PHE A 220 -6.68 10.69 -1.08
C PHE A 220 -6.57 11.32 -2.47
N SER A 221 -6.78 10.49 -3.50
CA SER A 221 -6.72 10.87 -4.90
C SER A 221 -7.50 12.15 -5.23
N GLY A 222 -6.77 13.22 -5.61
CA GLY A 222 -7.34 14.51 -5.98
C GLY A 222 -7.95 15.32 -4.83
N SER A 223 -7.86 14.82 -3.59
CA SER A 223 -8.65 15.32 -2.45
C SER A 223 -7.82 15.60 -1.20
N ALA A 224 -6.49 15.50 -1.25
CA ALA A 224 -5.64 15.88 -0.13
C ALA A 224 -5.31 17.37 -0.17
N LYS A 225 -6.21 18.24 0.30
CA LYS A 225 -6.09 19.71 0.15
C LYS A 225 -5.95 20.45 1.48
N MET A 226 -5.46 19.76 2.51
CA MET A 226 -5.21 20.32 3.84
C MET A 226 -6.45 20.95 4.48
N GLU A 227 -7.62 20.37 4.24
CA GLU A 227 -8.85 20.75 4.92
C GLU A 227 -8.71 20.56 6.44
N LYS A 228 -9.34 21.45 7.22
CA LYS A 228 -9.19 21.48 8.68
C LYS A 228 -9.64 20.18 9.33
N GLU A 229 -10.71 19.58 8.82
CA GLU A 229 -11.31 18.34 9.31
C GLU A 229 -10.38 17.16 9.00
N VAL A 230 -9.77 17.15 7.81
CA VAL A 230 -8.76 16.14 7.46
C VAL A 230 -7.52 16.28 8.34
N GLY A 231 -7.06 17.51 8.60
CA GLY A 231 -5.97 17.78 9.53
C GLY A 231 -6.29 17.34 10.95
N GLU A 232 -7.53 17.47 11.39
CA GLU A 232 -7.98 17.00 12.70
C GLU A 232 -7.88 15.48 12.82
N TYR A 233 -8.28 14.76 11.76
CA TYR A 233 -8.17 13.32 11.67
C TYR A 233 -6.71 12.88 11.63
N VAL A 234 -5.89 13.41 10.72
CA VAL A 234 -4.47 13.08 10.58
C VAL A 234 -3.75 13.27 11.93
N ALA A 235 -3.97 14.41 12.59
CA ALA A 235 -3.38 14.73 13.88
C ALA A 235 -3.85 13.81 15.03
N SER A 236 -4.97 13.11 14.88
CA SER A 236 -5.49 12.16 15.86
C SER A 236 -4.94 10.74 15.72
N VAL A 237 -4.26 10.43 14.61
CA VAL A 237 -3.65 9.11 14.39
C VAL A 237 -2.31 9.05 15.11
N PRO A 238 -2.08 8.11 16.05
CA PRO A 238 -0.79 7.96 16.72
C PRO A 238 0.35 7.72 15.72
N ALA A 239 1.43 8.49 15.83
CA ALA A 239 2.58 8.42 14.93
C ALA A 239 3.89 8.77 15.65
N ASP A 240 4.97 8.07 15.27
CA ASP A 240 6.36 8.43 15.56
C ASP A 240 6.91 9.42 14.54
N CYS A 241 6.32 9.50 13.35
CA CYS A 241 6.66 10.48 12.33
C CYS A 241 5.46 10.75 11.42
N TYR A 242 5.21 12.02 11.10
CA TYR A 242 4.27 12.41 10.04
C TYR A 242 5.04 12.78 8.77
N VAL A 243 4.59 12.27 7.63
CA VAL A 243 5.02 12.68 6.28
C VAL A 243 3.84 13.32 5.58
N LEU A 244 3.97 14.61 5.25
CA LEU A 244 2.93 15.41 4.61
C LEU A 244 3.30 15.62 3.14
N ASP A 245 2.80 14.74 2.28
CA ASP A 245 2.97 14.72 0.82
C ASP A 245 1.65 15.14 0.13
N CYS A 246 1.14 16.29 0.59
CA CYS A 246 -0.20 16.80 0.26
C CYS A 246 -0.19 18.04 -0.65
N ILE A 247 0.97 18.43 -1.17
CA ILE A 247 1.12 19.56 -2.10
C ILE A 247 0.52 19.30 -3.50
N PRO A 248 0.46 18.07 -4.06
CA PRO A 248 0.03 17.87 -5.44
C PRO A 248 -1.42 18.29 -5.76
N ASN A 249 -2.34 18.29 -4.79
CA ASN A 249 -3.78 18.52 -5.02
C ASN A 249 -4.28 19.96 -4.79
N PRO A 250 -3.91 20.67 -3.72
CA PRO A 250 -4.40 22.02 -3.47
C PRO A 250 -3.88 23.01 -4.53
N SER A 251 -4.64 24.04 -4.85
CA SER A 251 -4.15 25.17 -5.63
C SER A 251 -3.05 25.93 -4.88
N PRO A 252 -2.23 26.76 -5.58
CA PRO A 252 -1.26 27.62 -4.90
C PRO A 252 -1.87 28.50 -3.80
N GLN A 253 -3.08 29.02 -4.02
CA GLN A 253 -3.82 29.82 -3.04
C GLN A 253 -4.20 28.99 -1.81
N GLU A 254 -4.76 27.79 -2.02
CA GLU A 254 -5.10 26.90 -0.90
C GLU A 254 -3.86 26.51 -0.08
N ILE A 255 -2.69 26.35 -0.70
CA ILE A 255 -1.43 26.09 0.02
C ILE A 255 -1.07 27.28 0.91
N GLU A 256 -1.10 28.49 0.35
CA GLU A 256 -0.79 29.73 1.09
C GLU A 256 -1.71 29.90 2.31
N GLU A 257 -3.00 29.61 2.14
CA GLU A 257 -4.00 29.71 3.20
C GLU A 257 -3.90 28.59 4.25
N ARG A 258 -3.63 27.35 3.84
CA ARG A 258 -3.88 26.16 4.69
C ARG A 258 -2.63 25.50 5.24
N ILE A 259 -1.45 25.65 4.64
CA ILE A 259 -0.26 24.87 5.04
C ILE A 259 0.18 25.14 6.48
N ILE A 260 0.22 26.42 6.89
CA ILE A 260 0.60 26.82 8.24
C ILE A 260 -0.45 26.36 9.27
N PRO A 261 -1.75 26.66 9.11
CA PRO A 261 -2.79 26.14 10.00
C PRO A 261 -2.78 24.61 10.12
N PHE A 262 -2.64 23.88 9.02
CA PHE A 262 -2.63 22.42 9.00
C PHE A 262 -1.46 21.86 9.81
N ILE A 263 -0.23 22.35 9.58
CA ILE A 263 0.94 21.88 10.33
C ILE A 263 0.84 22.26 11.81
N LYS A 264 0.34 23.46 12.13
CA LYS A 264 0.10 23.87 13.53
C LYS A 264 -0.92 22.96 14.20
N GLN A 265 -1.99 22.56 13.52
CA GLN A 265 -2.99 21.63 14.03
C GLN A 265 -2.38 20.26 14.36
N VAL A 266 -1.54 19.70 13.46
CA VAL A 266 -0.80 18.46 13.73
C VAL A 266 0.14 18.62 14.93
N ARG A 267 0.89 19.72 15.00
CA ARG A 267 1.84 20.01 16.08
C ARG A 267 1.16 20.19 17.44
N ILE A 268 -0.03 20.78 17.50
CA ILE A 268 -0.79 20.97 18.76
C ILE A 268 -1.10 19.62 19.40
N LYS A 269 -1.58 18.64 18.61
CA LYS A 269 -1.87 17.29 19.14
C LYS A 269 -0.61 16.45 19.32
N ASN A 270 0.46 16.76 18.58
CA ASN A 270 1.70 15.98 18.57
C ASN A 270 2.93 16.88 18.80
N PRO A 271 3.17 17.37 20.03
CA PRO A 271 4.16 18.43 20.30
C PRO A 271 5.60 18.07 19.96
N SER A 272 5.97 16.79 20.07
CA SER A 272 7.36 16.31 19.92
C SER A 272 7.58 15.40 18.70
N THR A 273 6.52 14.98 18.00
CA THR A 273 6.60 14.08 16.85
C THR A 273 7.19 14.79 15.63
N PRO A 274 8.24 14.26 14.98
CA PRO A 274 8.72 14.77 13.71
C PRO A 274 7.65 14.94 12.64
N ILE A 275 7.71 16.04 11.90
CA ILE A 275 6.88 16.31 10.73
C ILE A 275 7.80 16.55 9.54
N ILE A 276 7.65 15.77 8.47
CA ILE A 276 8.36 15.96 7.20
C ILE A 276 7.36 16.52 6.20
N LEU A 277 7.61 17.72 5.70
CA LEU A 277 6.86 18.31 4.60
C LEU A 277 7.56 17.99 3.28
N VAL A 278 6.81 17.49 2.30
CA VAL A 278 7.32 17.07 0.99
C VAL A 278 6.72 17.95 -0.08
N GLU A 279 7.55 18.53 -0.93
CA GLU A 279 7.08 19.22 -2.14
C GLU A 279 6.33 18.28 -3.10
N THR A 280 5.51 18.84 -3.99
CA THR A 280 5.00 18.02 -5.10
C THR A 280 6.14 17.69 -6.04
N VAL A 281 6.18 16.43 -6.51
CA VAL A 281 7.05 16.03 -7.62
C VAL A 281 6.83 16.93 -8.84
N SER A 282 7.88 17.13 -9.62
CA SER A 282 7.76 17.70 -10.97
C SER A 282 6.83 16.83 -11.80
N ARG A 283 5.84 17.46 -12.45
CA ARG A 283 4.95 16.79 -13.39
C ARG A 283 5.57 16.87 -14.78
N GLU A 284 5.85 15.74 -15.40
CA GLU A 284 6.55 15.71 -16.71
C GLU A 284 5.77 16.46 -17.79
N ASN A 285 4.43 16.42 -17.75
CA ASN A 285 3.60 17.21 -18.66
C ASN A 285 3.88 18.72 -18.55
N GLY A 286 4.28 19.20 -17.36
CA GLY A 286 4.63 20.59 -17.10
C GLY A 286 5.95 21.06 -17.73
N ASN A 287 6.75 20.14 -18.30
CA ASN A 287 7.93 20.51 -19.10
C ASN A 287 7.53 21.14 -20.45
N PHE A 288 6.32 20.85 -20.93
CA PHE A 288 5.81 21.33 -22.22
C PHE A 288 4.54 22.19 -22.05
N ASP A 289 3.69 21.88 -21.07
CA ASP A 289 2.59 22.75 -20.65
C ASP A 289 3.11 23.79 -19.65
N LEU A 290 3.43 24.98 -20.15
CA LEU A 290 3.96 26.09 -19.34
C LEU A 290 2.97 26.61 -18.30
N VAL A 291 1.66 26.45 -18.51
CA VAL A 291 0.64 26.86 -17.52
C VAL A 291 0.67 25.89 -16.35
N LEU A 292 0.69 24.59 -16.64
CA LEU A 292 0.84 23.56 -15.61
C LEU A 292 2.19 23.67 -14.90
N GLY A 293 3.29 23.84 -15.63
CA GLY A 293 4.63 24.01 -15.08
C GLY A 293 4.70 25.21 -14.11
N LYS A 294 4.15 26.36 -14.51
CA LYS A 294 4.05 27.54 -13.64
C LYS A 294 3.21 27.26 -12.39
N ARG A 295 2.09 26.55 -12.53
CA ARG A 295 1.24 26.17 -11.39
C ARG A 295 1.98 25.28 -10.40
N VAL A 296 2.65 24.23 -10.87
CA VAL A 296 3.43 23.30 -10.02
C VAL A 296 4.54 24.04 -9.29
N LYS A 297 5.27 24.90 -10.01
CA LYS A 297 6.29 25.75 -9.39
C LYS A 297 5.70 26.61 -8.27
N GLN A 298 4.55 27.26 -8.51
CA GLN A 298 3.92 28.11 -7.51
C GLN A 298 3.40 27.33 -6.30
N GLN A 299 2.95 26.07 -6.49
CA GLN A 299 2.60 25.19 -5.37
C GLN A 299 3.82 24.95 -4.46
N ASN A 300 4.97 24.59 -5.05
CA ASN A 300 6.21 24.34 -4.29
C ASN A 300 6.76 25.63 -3.65
N ASP A 301 6.80 26.74 -4.39
CA ASP A 301 7.22 28.04 -3.85
C ASP A 301 6.38 28.43 -2.61
N ASN A 302 5.05 28.24 -2.66
CA ASN A 302 4.16 28.55 -1.53
C ASN A 302 4.34 27.55 -0.37
N ALA A 303 4.58 26.26 -0.66
CA ALA A 303 4.90 25.28 0.37
C ALA A 303 6.20 25.63 1.10
N LYS A 304 7.24 26.04 0.36
CA LYS A 304 8.53 26.48 0.91
C LYS A 304 8.39 27.73 1.79
N LYS A 305 7.64 28.73 1.34
CA LYS A 305 7.33 29.93 2.15
C LYS A 305 6.63 29.56 3.46
N GLY A 306 5.66 28.64 3.40
CA GLY A 306 4.97 28.12 4.58
C GLY A 306 5.91 27.44 5.57
N TYR A 307 6.79 26.57 5.08
CA TYR A 307 7.84 25.92 5.87
C TYR A 307 8.77 26.94 6.53
N ASP A 308 9.31 27.88 5.77
CA ASP A 308 10.26 28.88 6.27
C ASP A 308 9.63 29.77 7.35
N LYS A 309 8.35 30.11 7.18
CA LYS A 309 7.59 30.83 8.20
C LYS A 309 7.43 30.01 9.49
N LEU A 310 7.12 28.71 9.39
CA LEU A 310 6.99 27.83 10.55
C LEU A 310 8.32 27.69 11.30
N VAL A 311 9.43 27.56 10.58
CA VAL A 311 10.78 27.54 11.17
C VAL A 311 11.09 28.86 11.87
N LYS A 312 10.79 30.00 11.23
CA LYS A 312 10.96 31.34 11.82
C LYS A 312 10.09 31.54 13.07
N ASP A 313 8.89 30.97 13.09
CA ASP A 313 7.98 30.97 14.24
C ASP A 313 8.41 29.99 15.34
N GLY A 314 9.54 29.29 15.17
CA GLY A 314 10.12 28.42 16.19
C GLY A 314 9.54 27.01 16.24
N VAL A 315 8.75 26.58 15.24
CA VAL A 315 8.24 25.20 15.16
C VAL A 315 9.42 24.24 15.04
N LYS A 316 9.56 23.35 16.03
CA LYS A 316 10.67 22.39 16.12
C LYS A 316 10.33 21.08 15.41
N LYS A 317 11.37 20.29 15.10
CA LYS A 317 11.29 18.95 14.49
C LYS A 317 10.42 18.94 13.23
N ILE A 318 10.56 19.97 12.41
CA ILE A 318 9.96 20.06 11.09
C ILE A 318 11.07 19.97 10.04
N TYR A 319 10.92 19.03 9.12
CA TYR A 319 11.86 18.73 8.06
C TYR A 319 11.22 19.00 6.71
N TYR A 320 12.05 19.20 5.70
CA TYR A 320 11.60 19.57 4.35
C TYR A 320 12.33 18.69 3.33
N ILE A 321 11.61 18.23 2.31
CA ILE A 321 12.18 17.53 1.16
C ILE A 321 11.80 18.30 -0.10
N SER A 322 12.80 18.69 -0.88
CA SER A 322 12.64 19.39 -2.14
C SER A 322 12.31 18.43 -3.28
N SER A 323 11.59 18.92 -4.30
CA SER A 323 11.10 18.11 -5.42
C SER A 323 12.22 17.45 -6.23
N ASP A 324 13.36 18.11 -6.36
CA ASP A 324 14.55 17.64 -7.09
C ASP A 324 15.18 16.37 -6.48
N GLU A 325 14.88 16.06 -5.22
CA GLU A 325 15.36 14.86 -4.55
C GLU A 325 14.44 13.63 -4.73
N LEU A 326 13.23 13.80 -5.27
CA LEU A 326 12.17 12.78 -5.14
C LEU A 326 12.24 11.66 -6.19
N ILE A 327 12.36 12.01 -7.47
CA ILE A 327 12.07 11.07 -8.58
C ILE A 327 13.16 10.96 -9.65
N GLY A 328 14.30 11.62 -9.46
CA GLY A 328 15.40 11.64 -10.43
C GLY A 328 15.20 12.68 -11.55
N THR A 329 16.16 12.73 -12.48
CA THR A 329 16.24 13.78 -13.51
C THR A 329 16.17 13.23 -14.94
N ASP A 330 15.81 11.96 -15.12
CA ASP A 330 15.75 11.30 -16.42
C ASP A 330 14.37 11.39 -17.10
N HIS A 331 13.35 11.90 -16.40
CA HIS A 331 11.98 12.07 -16.88
C HIS A 331 11.17 10.78 -17.08
N GLU A 332 11.66 9.64 -16.57
CA GLU A 332 11.07 8.30 -16.80
C GLU A 332 10.24 7.78 -15.61
N ALA A 333 10.11 8.58 -14.56
CA ALA A 333 9.57 8.15 -13.27
C ALA A 333 8.04 8.16 -13.18
N THR A 334 7.31 8.45 -14.27
CA THR A 334 5.85 8.59 -14.28
C THR A 334 5.18 7.71 -15.33
N THR A 335 3.91 7.38 -15.11
CA THR A 335 3.07 6.57 -16.02
C THR A 335 2.29 7.45 -17.00
N ASP A 336 1.77 8.59 -16.54
CA ASP A 336 0.90 9.49 -17.31
C ASP A 336 1.35 10.97 -17.24
N GLY A 337 2.63 11.18 -16.91
CA GLY A 337 3.21 12.51 -16.71
C GLY A 337 2.86 13.17 -15.36
N VAL A 338 2.09 12.48 -14.51
CA VAL A 338 1.73 12.94 -13.15
C VAL A 338 1.96 11.86 -12.12
N HIS A 339 1.40 10.67 -12.35
CA HIS A 339 1.40 9.56 -11.40
C HIS A 339 2.66 8.72 -11.56
N LEU A 340 3.26 8.31 -10.46
CA LEU A 340 4.54 7.61 -10.48
C LEU A 340 4.41 6.21 -11.09
N SER A 341 5.44 5.79 -11.82
CA SER A 341 5.68 4.38 -12.13
C SER A 341 6.36 3.69 -10.93
N ASP A 342 6.55 2.37 -10.98
CA ASP A 342 7.27 1.64 -9.93
C ASP A 342 8.71 2.16 -9.72
N LEU A 343 9.35 2.68 -10.79
CA LEU A 343 10.64 3.35 -10.70
C LEU A 343 10.55 4.63 -9.85
N GLY A 344 9.55 5.47 -10.13
CA GLY A 344 9.28 6.69 -9.34
C GLY A 344 8.96 6.36 -7.89
N PHE A 345 8.11 5.35 -7.64
CA PHE A 345 7.78 4.91 -6.28
C PHE A 345 9.01 4.40 -5.51
N LYS A 346 9.92 3.67 -6.16
CA LYS A 346 11.15 3.23 -5.50
C LYS A 346 12.07 4.41 -5.17
N ARG A 347 12.19 5.40 -6.06
CA ARG A 347 13.01 6.59 -5.83
C ARG A 347 12.47 7.43 -4.68
N ILE A 348 11.19 7.77 -4.70
CA ILE A 348 10.57 8.57 -3.64
C ILE A 348 10.59 7.86 -2.29
N ALA A 349 10.38 6.52 -2.26
CA ALA A 349 10.54 5.73 -1.04
C ALA A 349 11.95 5.87 -0.46
N ASN A 350 13.00 5.74 -1.27
CA ASN A 350 14.39 5.86 -0.80
C ASN A 350 14.68 7.25 -0.20
N THR A 351 14.18 8.31 -0.83
CA THR A 351 14.38 9.69 -0.36
C THR A 351 13.64 9.93 0.97
N ILE A 352 12.36 9.56 1.03
CA ILE A 352 11.55 9.70 2.25
C ILE A 352 12.11 8.83 3.39
N GLN A 353 12.59 7.62 3.09
CA GLN A 353 13.21 6.74 4.09
C GLN A 353 14.41 7.41 4.77
N LYS A 354 15.32 8.02 4.01
CA LYS A 354 16.47 8.75 4.55
C LYS A 354 16.04 9.88 5.48
N ALA A 355 15.00 10.63 5.08
CA ALA A 355 14.46 11.71 5.89
C ALA A 355 13.83 11.21 7.20
N ILE A 356 13.05 10.12 7.15
CA ILE A 356 12.47 9.48 8.34
C ILE A 356 13.57 9.01 9.29
N LEU A 357 14.58 8.30 8.79
CA LEU A 357 15.69 7.82 9.61
C LEU A 357 16.51 8.96 10.21
N LYS A 358 16.61 10.11 9.54
CA LYS A 358 17.23 11.31 10.09
C LYS A 358 16.35 11.95 11.17
N ALA A 359 15.03 11.95 10.97
CA ALA A 359 14.07 12.61 11.84
C ALA A 359 13.79 11.87 13.15
N LEU A 360 13.96 10.54 13.15
CA LEU A 360 13.76 9.65 14.30
C LEU A 360 15.03 9.41 15.14
N LYS A 361 16.18 9.95 14.72
CA LYS A 361 17.39 10.05 15.55
C LYS A 361 17.24 11.22 16.51
#